data_AF-A0A960YJI5-F1
#
_entry.id   AF-A0A960YJI5-F1
#
_cell.length_a   1.000
_cell.length_b   1.000
_cell.length_c   1.000
_cell.angle_alpha   90.00
_cell.angle_beta   90.00
_cell.angle_gamma   90.00
#
_symmetry.space_group_name_H-M   'P 1'
#
loop_
_entity.id
_entity.type
_entity.pdbx_description
1 polymer ?
#
loop_
_entity_poly.entity_id
_entity_poly.type
_entity_poly.pdbx_seq_one_letter_code
_entity_poly.pdbx_strand_id
1 'polypeptide(L)'
;MVVDKIGGVGPGYGPKKTEPQVRNEAPARSGDKVTISDEAARAASLARVQKLAQTEDTSRNQKLDEIREKLARGDYNEITDEVAQHIADRIADSFRG
;
A
#
# COMPACT_ATOMS: atom_id res chain seq x y z
N MET A 1 71.57 37.77 -41.13
CA MET A 1 70.34 36.95 -41.14
C MET A 1 70.73 35.50 -41.28
N VAL A 2 70.73 34.73 -40.20
CA VAL A 2 70.72 33.27 -40.27
C VAL A 2 70.02 32.80 -39.00
N VAL A 3 68.78 32.32 -39.14
CA VAL A 3 68.02 31.75 -38.02
C VAL A 3 68.47 30.29 -37.91
N ASP A 4 69.07 29.93 -36.77
CA ASP A 4 69.46 28.55 -36.51
C ASP A 4 68.22 27.65 -36.49
N LYS A 5 68.32 26.59 -37.28
CA LYS A 5 67.25 25.66 -37.62
C LYS A 5 66.63 25.07 -36.36
N ILE A 6 65.31 25.21 -36.29
CA ILE A 6 64.42 24.65 -35.29
C ILE A 6 64.68 23.14 -35.16
N GLY A 7 64.87 22.71 -33.91
CA GLY A 7 65.19 21.33 -33.55
C GLY A 7 64.21 20.30 -34.09
N GLY A 8 64.77 19.13 -34.41
CA GLY A 8 64.15 18.07 -35.19
C GLY A 8 62.80 17.56 -34.69
N VAL A 9 61.94 17.29 -35.67
CA VAL A 9 60.79 16.39 -35.57
C VAL A 9 61.25 14.97 -35.22
N GLY A 10 61.28 14.65 -33.93
CA GLY A 10 61.34 13.27 -33.45
C GLY A 10 59.99 12.56 -33.60
N PRO A 11 59.93 11.21 -33.50
CA PRO A 11 58.74 10.39 -33.77
C PRO A 11 57.60 10.52 -32.72
N GLY A 12 57.55 11.66 -32.00
CA GLY A 12 56.49 12.03 -31.06
C GLY A 12 55.82 13.37 -31.37
N TYR A 13 56.16 14.04 -32.47
CA TYR A 13 55.48 15.27 -32.92
C TYR A 13 54.37 14.95 -33.92
N GLY A 14 53.19 14.65 -33.37
CA GLY A 14 51.92 14.54 -34.09
C GLY A 14 50.79 14.45 -33.06
N PRO A 15 49.60 15.02 -33.33
CA PRO A 15 48.51 15.00 -32.36
C PRO A 15 48.15 13.55 -32.03
N LYS A 16 48.26 13.19 -30.75
CA LYS A 16 47.86 11.86 -30.27
C LYS A 16 46.36 11.70 -30.53
N LYS A 17 45.98 10.65 -31.28
CA LYS A 17 44.57 10.28 -31.44
C LYS A 17 43.98 10.07 -30.06
N THR A 18 42.96 10.84 -29.71
CA THR A 18 42.21 10.69 -28.46
C THR A 18 41.46 9.37 -28.50
N GLU A 19 41.74 8.49 -27.54
CA GLU A 19 40.91 7.31 -27.28
C GLU A 19 39.47 7.75 -26.97
N PRO A 20 38.44 7.03 -27.43
CA PRO A 20 37.07 7.36 -27.10
C PRO A 20 36.90 7.11 -25.59
N GLN A 21 36.55 8.16 -24.84
CA GLN A 21 36.15 8.00 -23.45
C GLN A 21 34.97 7.02 -23.42
N VAL A 22 35.17 5.89 -22.75
CA VAL A 22 34.09 5.00 -22.35
C VAL A 22 33.12 5.86 -21.56
N ARG A 23 31.92 6.09 -22.12
CA ARG A 23 30.83 6.71 -21.39
C ARG A 23 30.51 5.77 -20.23
N ASN A 24 30.98 6.13 -19.04
CA ASN A 24 30.45 5.57 -17.82
C ASN A 24 28.95 5.90 -17.82
N GLU A 25 28.12 4.88 -18.03
CA GLU A 25 26.69 4.97 -17.83
C GLU A 25 26.46 5.56 -16.44
N ALA A 26 25.73 6.67 -16.38
CA ALA A 26 25.37 7.30 -15.12
C ALA A 26 24.73 6.24 -14.22
N PRO A 27 25.06 6.18 -12.91
CA PRO A 27 24.41 5.23 -12.01
C PRO A 27 22.90 5.47 -12.08
N ALA A 28 22.16 4.36 -12.19
CA ALA A 28 20.72 4.32 -12.23
C ALA A 28 20.15 5.28 -11.17
N ARG A 29 19.20 6.11 -11.62
CA ARG A 29 18.45 7.10 -10.84
C ARG A 29 18.31 6.63 -9.39
N SER A 30 18.88 7.43 -8.48
CA SER A 30 18.60 7.40 -7.04
C SER A 30 17.13 7.04 -6.84
N GLY A 31 16.86 5.86 -6.29
CA GLY A 31 15.50 5.46 -5.98
C GLY A 31 14.95 6.43 -4.96
N ASP A 32 13.95 7.23 -5.36
CA ASP A 32 13.20 8.09 -4.47
C ASP A 32 12.60 7.23 -3.35
N LYS A 33 13.19 7.29 -2.16
CA LYS A 33 12.62 6.66 -0.97
C LYS A 33 11.50 7.56 -0.46
N VAL A 34 10.26 7.16 -0.71
CA VAL A 34 9.09 7.78 -0.09
C VAL A 34 9.01 7.28 1.37
N THR A 35 9.55 8.06 2.30
CA THR A 35 9.32 7.87 3.73
C THR A 35 7.93 8.37 4.07
N ILE A 36 6.98 7.44 4.17
CA ILE A 36 5.63 7.72 4.69
C ILE A 36 5.79 8.04 6.18
N SER A 37 5.49 9.28 6.59
CA SER A 37 5.47 9.65 8.00
C SER A 37 4.41 8.84 8.76
N ASP A 38 4.68 8.48 10.01
CA ASP A 38 3.74 7.72 10.86
C ASP A 38 2.35 8.39 10.96
N GLU A 39 2.32 9.73 10.90
CA GLU A 39 1.08 10.50 10.86
C GLU A 39 0.27 10.26 9.58
N ALA A 40 0.93 10.13 8.42
CA ALA A 40 0.26 9.80 7.16
C ALA A 40 -0.27 8.35 7.18
N ALA A 41 0.44 7.42 7.81
CA ALA A 41 -0.04 6.06 8.00
C ALA A 41 -1.29 6.01 8.92
N ARG A 42 -1.28 6.79 10.00
CA ARG A 42 -2.43 6.96 10.90
C ARG A 42 -3.61 7.65 10.21
N ALA A 43 -3.36 8.69 9.42
CA ALA A 43 -4.40 9.36 8.65
C ALA A 43 -5.03 8.41 7.61
N ALA A 44 -4.22 7.58 6.94
CA ALA A 44 -4.69 6.59 5.99
C ALA A 44 -5.52 5.48 6.65
N SER A 45 -5.15 5.03 7.86
CA SER A 45 -5.95 4.03 8.59
C SER A 45 -7.28 4.61 9.06
N LEU A 46 -7.29 5.83 9.60
CA LEU A 46 -8.51 6.53 9.99
C LEU A 46 -9.44 6.77 8.79
N ALA A 47 -8.90 7.19 7.65
CA ALA A 47 -9.67 7.38 6.42
C ALA A 47 -10.28 6.07 5.91
N ARG A 48 -9.58 4.94 6.03
CA ARG A 48 -10.16 3.62 5.69
C ARG A 48 -11.31 3.25 6.62
N VAL A 49 -11.16 3.45 7.92
CA VAL A 49 -12.22 3.16 8.91
C VAL A 49 -13.43 4.04 8.69
N GLN A 50 -13.24 5.34 8.45
CA GLN A 50 -14.32 6.27 8.10
C GLN A 50 -15.04 5.85 6.82
N LYS A 51 -14.30 5.44 5.79
CA LYS A 51 -14.89 4.95 4.55
C LYS A 51 -15.72 3.68 4.77
N LEU A 52 -15.21 2.73 5.56
CA LEU A 52 -15.96 1.53 5.97
C LEU A 52 -17.24 1.88 6.74
N ALA A 53 -17.17 2.83 7.67
CA ALA A 53 -18.34 3.26 8.45
C ALA A 53 -19.38 3.99 7.58
N GLN A 54 -18.95 4.74 6.56
CA GLN A 54 -19.83 5.40 5.58
C GLN A 54 -20.34 4.47 4.49
N THR A 55 -19.74 3.28 4.33
CA THR A 55 -20.26 2.27 3.42
C THR A 55 -21.48 1.66 4.12
N GLU A 56 -22.66 2.21 3.82
CA GLU A 56 -23.94 1.65 4.23
C GLU A 56 -23.93 0.13 4.00
N ASP A 57 -23.93 -0.63 5.09
CA ASP A 57 -24.00 -2.08 5.04
C ASP A 57 -25.46 -2.46 4.74
N THR A 58 -25.85 -2.29 3.48
CA THR A 58 -27.19 -2.59 2.98
C THR A 58 -27.60 -4.03 3.32
N SER A 59 -26.63 -4.94 3.41
CA SER A 59 -26.85 -6.32 3.83
C SER A 59 -27.28 -6.43 5.29
N ARG A 60 -26.76 -5.59 6.19
CA ARG A 60 -27.17 -5.54 7.59
C ARG A 60 -28.59 -4.99 7.71
N ASN A 61 -28.89 -3.90 7.01
CA ASN A 61 -30.21 -3.28 7.06
C ASN A 61 -31.30 -4.22 6.51
N GLN A 62 -31.06 -4.89 5.38
CA GLN A 62 -31.97 -5.90 4.83
C GLN A 62 -32.21 -7.05 5.81
N LYS A 63 -31.16 -7.57 6.45
CA LYS A 63 -31.30 -8.62 7.48
C LYS A 63 -32.11 -8.16 8.68
N LEU A 64 -31.91 -6.92 9.13
CA LEU A 64 -32.67 -6.37 10.26
C LEU A 64 -34.15 -6.24 9.91
N ASP A 65 -34.49 -5.80 8.71
CA ASP A 65 -35.88 -5.70 8.27
C ASP A 65 -36.54 -7.08 8.13
N GLU A 66 -35.83 -8.07 7.60
CA GLU A 66 -36.30 -9.46 7.54
C GLU A 66 -36.55 -10.03 8.95
N ILE A 67 -35.63 -9.80 9.89
CA ILE A 67 -35.77 -10.25 11.28
C ILE A 67 -36.95 -9.55 11.96
N ARG A 68 -37.14 -8.24 11.74
CA ARG A 68 -38.29 -7.48 12.27
C ARG A 68 -39.61 -8.06 11.76
N GLU A 69 -39.66 -8.41 10.48
CA GLU A 69 -40.85 -9.03 9.88
C GLU A 69 -41.15 -10.40 10.50
N LYS A 70 -40.14 -11.26 10.63
CA LYS A 70 -40.27 -12.58 11.29
C LYS A 70 -40.71 -12.46 12.76
N LEU A 71 -40.17 -11.48 13.49
CA LEU A 71 -40.60 -11.18 14.86
C LEU A 71 -42.06 -10.71 14.91
N ALA A 72 -42.48 -9.85 13.99
CA ALA A 72 -43.86 -9.35 13.91
C ALA A 72 -44.87 -10.46 13.55
N ARG A 73 -44.46 -11.42 12.71
CA ARG A 73 -45.25 -12.63 12.40
C ARG A 73 -45.36 -13.61 13.57
N GLY A 74 -44.52 -13.46 14.60
CA GLY A 74 -44.48 -14.38 15.72
C GLY A 74 -43.72 -15.68 15.43
N ASP A 75 -42.90 -15.72 14.38
CA ASP A 75 -42.09 -16.89 13.98
C ASP A 75 -41.10 -17.31 15.09
N TYR A 76 -40.85 -16.44 16.07
CA TYR A 76 -39.98 -16.68 17.23
C TYR A 76 -40.73 -16.76 18.57
N ASN A 77 -42.07 -16.84 18.57
CA ASN A 77 -42.85 -16.90 19.82
C ASN A 77 -42.68 -18.23 20.57
N GLU A 78 -42.41 -19.31 19.84
CA GLU A 78 -42.09 -20.60 20.42
C GLU A 78 -40.58 -20.80 20.34
N ILE A 79 -39.90 -20.66 21.48
CA ILE A 79 -38.47 -20.95 21.56
C ILE A 79 -38.32 -22.47 21.51
N THR A 80 -37.92 -22.99 20.35
CA THR A 80 -37.52 -24.39 20.21
C THR A 80 -36.23 -24.66 20.98
N ASP A 81 -36.01 -25.91 21.38
CA ASP A 81 -34.80 -26.32 22.12
C ASP A 81 -33.51 -25.96 21.36
N GLU A 82 -33.54 -26.00 20.03
CA GLU A 82 -32.43 -25.60 19.16
C GLU A 82 -32.09 -24.10 19.29
N VAL A 83 -33.10 -23.24 19.36
CA VAL A 83 -32.92 -21.79 19.56
C VAL A 83 -32.42 -21.50 20.97
N ALA A 84 -32.94 -22.22 21.97
CA ALA A 84 -32.48 -22.09 23.35
C ALA A 84 -30.99 -22.45 23.49
N GLN A 85 -30.56 -23.53 22.83
CA GLN A 85 -29.15 -23.95 22.82
C GLN A 85 -28.26 -22.89 22.17
N HIS A 86 -28.65 -22.35 21.01
CA HIS A 86 -27.91 -21.28 20.35
C HIS A 86 -27.81 -20.00 21.19
N ILE A 87 -28.85 -19.66 21.96
CA ILE A 87 -28.82 -18.54 22.89
C ILE A 87 -27.83 -18.84 24.02
N ALA A 88 -27.87 -20.03 24.61
CA ALA A 88 -26.98 -20.45 25.67
C ALA A 88 -25.50 -20.40 25.23
N ASP A 89 -25.19 -20.90 24.04
CA ASP A 89 -23.84 -20.89 23.48
C ASP A 89 -23.34 -19.46 23.27
N ARG A 90 -24.17 -18.55 22.71
CA ARG A 90 -23.81 -17.13 22.58
C ARG A 90 -23.55 -16.46 23.93
N ILE A 91 -24.37 -16.76 24.93
CA ILE A 91 -24.20 -16.20 26.27
C ILE A 91 -22.87 -16.70 26.84
N ALA A 92 -22.58 -18.00 26.75
CA ALA A 92 -21.33 -18.59 27.21
C ALA A 92 -20.10 -17.97 26.52
N ASP A 93 -20.16 -17.76 25.20
CA ASP A 93 -19.09 -17.11 24.43
C ASP A 93 -18.89 -15.65 24.87
N SER A 94 -19.98 -14.91 25.13
CA SER A 94 -19.89 -13.52 25.60
C SER A 94 -19.20 -13.38 26.96
N PHE A 95 -19.28 -14.41 27.81
CA PHE A 95 -18.59 -14.45 29.10
C PHE A 95 -17.17 -15.00 29.02
N ARG A 96 -16.79 -15.65 27.92
CA ARG A 96 -15.46 -16.25 27.75
C ARG A 96 -14.40 -15.30 27.21
N GLY A 97 -14.79 -14.19 26.58
CA GLY A 97 -13.87 -13.14 26.11
C GLY A 97 -13.14 -13.52 24.83
#